data_AF-A0A7J9YB10-F1
#
_entry.id   AF-A0A7J9YB10-F1
#
_cell.length_a   1.000
_cell.length_b   1.000
_cell.length_c   1.000
_cell.angle_alpha   90.00
_cell.angle_beta   90.00
_cell.angle_gamma   90.00
#
_symmetry.space_group_name_H-M   'P 1'
#
loop_
_entity.id
_entity.type
_entity.pdbx_description
1 polymer ?
#
loop_
_entity_poly.entity_id
_entity_poly.type
_entity_poly.pdbx_seq_one_letter_code
_entity_poly.pdbx_strand_id
1 'polypeptide(L)'
;MTVDPFVAHRSLLFTVAYEMLGSAADAEDVVQETWLRWADFGAAARADVRYPRAYLVRIVTRQALNRLRTLARRREEYVGEWLPEPLLTSPDVAEDVELAESVSFAMLTVLETLGPTERAVF
;
A
#
# COMPACT_ATOMS: atom_id res chain seq x y z
N MET A 1 12.79 11.60 -21.19
CA MET A 1 12.47 10.20 -20.80
C MET A 1 11.13 10.23 -20.10
N THR A 2 10.11 9.57 -20.65
CA THR A 2 8.80 9.47 -19.98
C THR A 2 8.95 8.59 -18.75
N VAL A 3 8.52 9.07 -17.59
CA VAL A 3 8.54 8.30 -16.33
C VAL A 3 7.66 7.07 -16.48
N ASP A 4 8.11 5.91 -15.98
CA ASP A 4 7.32 4.68 -15.99
C ASP A 4 5.97 4.94 -15.28
N PRO A 5 4.82 4.61 -15.88
CA PRO A 5 3.51 4.84 -15.28
C PRO A 5 3.35 4.25 -13.87
N PHE A 6 4.04 3.16 -13.55
CA PHE A 6 4.06 2.62 -12.20
C PHE A 6 4.73 3.59 -11.22
N VAL A 7 5.93 4.08 -11.56
CA VAL A 7 6.67 5.03 -10.71
C VAL A 7 5.87 6.31 -10.52
N ALA A 8 5.23 6.80 -11.59
CA ALA A 8 4.38 7.98 -11.55
C ALA A 8 3.14 7.83 -10.64
N HIS A 9 2.70 6.59 -10.35
CA HIS A 9 1.51 6.32 -9.57
C HIS A 9 1.77 5.52 -8.29
N ARG A 10 3.03 5.27 -7.90
CA ARG A 10 3.38 4.43 -6.74
C ARG A 10 2.68 4.88 -5.47
N SER A 11 2.65 6.18 -5.17
CA SER A 11 1.99 6.73 -3.97
C SER A 11 0.49 6.45 -3.98
N LEU A 12 -0.19 6.60 -5.13
CA LEU A 12 -1.60 6.27 -5.26
C LEU A 12 -1.86 4.77 -5.04
N LEU A 13 -1.02 3.90 -5.62
CA LEU A 13 -1.17 2.45 -5.45
C LEU A 13 -0.98 2.03 -4.00
N PHE A 14 -0.03 2.67 -3.29
CA PHE A 14 0.17 2.49 -1.87
C PHE A 14 -1.05 2.92 -1.05
N THR A 15 -1.58 4.13 -1.29
CA THR A 15 -2.80 4.61 -0.59
C THR A 15 -3.96 3.64 -0.76
N VAL A 16 -4.23 3.16 -1.98
CA VAL A 16 -5.29 2.18 -2.24
C VAL A 16 -5.05 0.87 -1.49
N ALA A 17 -3.82 0.35 -1.50
CA ALA A 17 -3.49 -0.89 -0.80
C ALA A 17 -3.62 -0.71 0.74
N TYR A 18 -3.15 0.40 1.27
CA TYR A 18 -3.19 0.73 2.69
C TYR A 18 -4.61 0.89 3.21
N GLU A 19 -5.48 1.60 2.48
CA GLU A 19 -6.90 1.74 2.84
C GLU A 19 -7.62 0.39 2.90
N MET A 20 -7.24 -0.55 2.03
CA MET A 20 -7.84 -1.89 2.00
C MET A 20 -7.30 -2.84 3.07
N LEU A 21 -6.01 -2.72 3.41
CA LEU A 21 -5.31 -3.68 4.28
C LEU A 21 -5.17 -3.19 5.72
N GLY A 22 -5.14 -1.87 5.94
CA GLY A 22 -4.92 -1.26 7.25
C GLY A 22 -3.52 -1.48 7.83
N SER A 23 -2.56 -1.94 7.03
CA SER A 23 -1.18 -2.27 7.41
C SER A 23 -0.22 -1.71 6.37
N ALA A 24 0.75 -0.90 6.81
CA ALA A 24 1.75 -0.31 5.93
C ALA A 24 2.62 -1.40 5.28
N ALA A 25 3.09 -2.37 6.06
CA ALA A 25 3.91 -3.47 5.56
C ALA A 25 3.16 -4.30 4.50
N ASP A 26 1.90 -4.68 4.75
CA ASP A 26 1.11 -5.41 3.77
C ASP A 26 0.83 -4.59 2.49
N ALA A 27 0.65 -3.28 2.65
CA ALA A 27 0.47 -2.37 1.52
C ALA A 27 1.73 -2.24 0.67
N GLU A 28 2.91 -2.12 1.29
CA GLU A 28 4.19 -2.13 0.59
C GLU A 28 4.38 -3.43 -0.19
N ASP A 29 4.17 -4.58 0.45
CA ASP A 29 4.28 -5.90 -0.19
C ASP A 29 3.37 -6.00 -1.42
N VAL A 30 2.13 -5.55 -1.31
CA VAL A 30 1.17 -5.55 -2.42
C VAL A 30 1.59 -4.62 -3.57
N VAL A 31 2.15 -3.46 -3.25
CA VAL A 31 2.69 -2.53 -4.26
C VAL A 31 3.91 -3.13 -4.96
N GLN A 32 4.80 -3.81 -4.22
CA GLN A 32 5.96 -4.47 -4.78
C GLN A 32 5.56 -5.64 -5.71
N GLU A 33 4.63 -6.49 -5.28
CA GLU A 33 4.08 -7.55 -6.14
C GLU A 33 3.41 -6.96 -7.40
N THR A 34 2.76 -5.80 -7.27
CA THR A 34 2.18 -5.08 -8.42
C THR A 34 3.26 -4.58 -9.38
N TRP A 35 4.40 -4.10 -8.86
CA TRP A 35 5.55 -3.72 -9.68
C TRP A 35 6.11 -4.89 -10.47
N LEU A 36 6.35 -6.04 -9.82
CA LEU A 36 6.91 -7.22 -10.47
C LEU A 36 6.04 -7.66 -11.65
N ARG A 37 4.72 -7.74 -11.44
CA ARG A 37 3.75 -8.05 -12.51
C ARG A 37 3.74 -7.03 -13.65
N TRP A 38 3.91 -5.75 -13.31
CA TRP A 38 3.98 -4.70 -14.32
C TRP A 38 5.27 -4.79 -15.14
N ALA A 39 6.41 -5.02 -14.48
CA ALA A 39 7.71 -5.17 -15.11
C ALA A 39 7.76 -6.39 -16.04
N ASP A 40 7.11 -7.49 -15.65
CA ASP A 40 7.04 -8.74 -16.42
C ASP A 40 6.28 -8.63 -17.75
N PHE A 41 5.38 -7.64 -17.93
CA PHE A 41 4.65 -7.47 -19.18
C PHE A 41 5.54 -7.10 -20.38
N GLY A 42 6.84 -6.84 -20.19
CA GLY A 42 7.73 -6.40 -21.26
C GLY A 42 7.38 -4.99 -21.76
N ALA A 43 8.27 -4.36 -22.53
CA ALA A 43 8.07 -2.97 -22.96
C ALA A 43 6.91 -2.80 -23.94
N ALA A 44 6.75 -3.74 -24.89
CA ALA A 44 5.73 -3.68 -25.92
C ALA A 44 4.30 -3.79 -25.34
N ALA A 45 4.03 -4.80 -24.51
CA ALA A 45 2.69 -4.95 -23.96
C ALA A 45 2.33 -3.83 -22.96
N ARG A 46 3.31 -3.24 -22.26
CA ARG A 46 3.10 -2.04 -21.45
C ARG A 46 2.72 -0.83 -22.29
N ALA A 47 3.28 -0.68 -23.50
CA ALA A 47 2.95 0.41 -24.41
C ALA A 47 1.51 0.30 -24.97
N ASP A 48 0.97 -0.90 -25.08
CA ASP A 48 -0.42 -1.14 -25.51
C ASP A 48 -1.47 -0.77 -24.44
N VAL A 49 -1.05 -0.53 -23.19
CA VAL A 49 -1.95 -0.16 -22.10
C VAL A 49 -2.38 1.31 -22.26
N ARG A 50 -3.57 1.51 -22.84
CA ARG A 50 -4.16 2.84 -23.08
C ARG A 50 -4.40 3.69 -21.84
N TYR A 51 -4.69 3.06 -20.69
CA TYR A 51 -4.97 3.75 -19.42
C TYR A 51 -4.16 3.14 -18.25
N PRO A 52 -2.84 3.44 -18.16
CA PRO A 52 -1.95 2.78 -17.20
C PRO A 52 -2.38 2.95 -15.74
N ARG A 53 -2.83 4.15 -15.34
CA ARG A 53 -3.32 4.42 -13.98
C ARG A 53 -4.44 3.47 -13.57
N ALA A 54 -5.50 3.38 -14.39
CA ALA A 54 -6.65 2.54 -14.11
C ALA A 54 -6.27 1.05 -14.11
N TYR A 55 -5.36 0.66 -15.01
CA TYR A 55 -4.86 -0.71 -15.08
C TYR A 55 -4.08 -1.10 -13.82
N LEU A 56 -3.17 -0.25 -13.36
CA LEU A 56 -2.38 -0.47 -12.15
C LEU A 56 -3.23 -0.49 -10.89
N VAL A 57 -4.19 0.44 -10.76
CA VAL A 57 -5.18 0.42 -9.66
C VAL A 57 -5.94 -0.91 -9.65
N ARG A 58 -6.37 -1.41 -10.82
CA ARG A 58 -7.03 -2.72 -10.90
C ARG A 58 -6.13 -3.86 -10.42
N ILE A 59 -4.84 -3.84 -10.73
CA ILE A 59 -3.90 -4.86 -10.28
C ILE A 59 -3.71 -4.78 -8.76
N VAL A 60 -3.43 -3.60 -8.21
CA VAL A 60 -3.16 -3.44 -6.77
C VAL A 60 -4.38 -3.81 -5.93
N THR A 61 -5.59 -3.43 -6.35
CA THR A 61 -6.84 -3.83 -5.69
C THR A 61 -7.01 -5.35 -5.67
N ARG A 62 -6.70 -6.03 -6.77
CA ARG A 62 -6.76 -7.51 -6.81
C ARG A 62 -5.73 -8.16 -5.90
N GLN A 63 -4.52 -7.63 -5.82
CA GLN A 63 -3.48 -8.12 -4.91
C GLN A 63 -3.88 -7.92 -3.44
N ALA A 64 -4.40 -6.74 -3.08
CA ALA A 64 -4.91 -6.46 -1.74
C ALA A 64 -6.04 -7.42 -1.32
N LEU A 65 -7.01 -7.67 -2.21
CA LEU A 65 -8.07 -8.65 -1.95
C LEU A 65 -7.53 -10.08 -1.73
N ASN A 66 -6.53 -10.49 -2.50
CA ASN A 66 -5.90 -11.80 -2.32
C ASN A 66 -5.11 -11.88 -1.01
N ARG A 67 -4.48 -10.78 -0.58
CA ARG A 67 -3.81 -10.69 0.73
C ARG A 67 -4.81 -10.82 1.87
N LEU A 68 -5.93 -10.09 1.83
CA LEU A 68 -7.02 -10.21 2.81
C LEU A 68 -7.53 -11.65 2.95
N ARG A 69 -7.78 -12.33 1.83
CA ARG A 69 -8.20 -13.76 1.82
C ARG A 69 -7.15 -14.69 2.43
N THR A 70 -5.88 -14.39 2.24
CA THR A 70 -4.77 -15.19 2.79
C THR A 70 -4.63 -14.98 4.29
N LEU A 71 -4.75 -13.74 4.77
CA LEU A 71 -4.77 -13.42 6.20
C LEU A 71 -5.99 -14.06 6.90
N ALA A 72 -7.17 -14.03 6.27
CA ALA A 72 -8.37 -14.67 6.80
C ALA A 72 -8.20 -16.20 6.96
N ARG A 73 -7.71 -16.88 5.91
CA ARG A 73 -7.43 -18.34 5.99
C ARG A 73 -6.41 -18.70 7.05
N ARG A 74 -5.34 -17.90 7.20
CA ARG A 74 -4.34 -18.12 8.27
C ARG A 74 -4.95 -18.03 9.67
N ARG A 75 -5.98 -17.21 9.88
CA ARG A 75 -6.72 -17.13 11.15
C ARG A 75 -7.63 -18.34 11.38
N GLU A 76 -8.22 -18.89 10.32
CA GLU A 76 -9.07 -20.08 10.39
C GLU A 76 -8.27 -21.37 10.62
N GLU A 77 -7.05 -21.44 10.11
CA GLU A 77 -6.16 -22.61 10.22
C GLU A 77 -5.32 -22.61 11.51
N TYR A 78 -5.30 -21.51 12.26
CA TYR A 78 -4.57 -21.40 13.52
C TYR A 78 -5.35 -22.03 14.68
N VAL A 79 -4.79 -23.06 15.31
CA VAL A 79 -5.28 -23.61 16.58
C VAL A 79 -4.66 -22.80 17.72
N GLY A 80 -5.33 -21.74 18.21
CA GLY A 80 -4.89 -20.93 19.35
C GLY A 80 -5.44 -19.49 19.37
N GLU A 81 -5.32 -18.79 20.51
CA GLU A 81 -5.84 -17.42 20.67
C GLU A 81 -5.01 -16.41 19.86
N TRP A 82 -5.69 -15.70 18.94
CA TRP A 82 -5.09 -14.72 18.05
C TRP A 82 -4.73 -13.44 18.80
N LEU A 83 -3.43 -13.18 18.98
CA LEU A 83 -2.93 -11.92 19.53
C LEU A 83 -2.62 -10.94 18.37
N PRO A 84 -3.17 -9.71 18.37
CA PRO A 84 -2.79 -8.69 17.40
C PRO A 84 -1.32 -8.27 17.59
N GLU A 85 -0.64 -7.93 16.49
CA GLU A 85 0.77 -7.51 16.56
C GLU A 85 0.93 -6.23 17.40
N PRO A 86 1.88 -6.20 18.35
CA PRO A 86 2.16 -5.02 19.16
C PRO A 86 2.93 -3.98 18.33
N LEU A 87 2.40 -2.76 18.28
CA LEU A 87 3.05 -1.61 17.68
C LEU A 87 4.25 -1.20 18.54
N LEU A 88 5.45 -1.49 18.05
CA LEU A 88 6.71 -1.06 18.66
C LEU A 88 6.86 0.45 18.47
N THR A 89 6.67 1.21 19.53
CA THR A 89 6.98 2.64 19.58
C THR A 89 8.29 2.84 20.34
N SER A 90 9.37 3.19 19.65
CA SER A 90 10.46 3.95 20.28
C SER A 90 11.29 4.76 19.28
N PRO A 91 11.81 5.92 19.74
CA PRO A 91 12.19 7.05 18.91
C PRO A 91 13.69 7.06 18.58
N ASP A 92 14.10 7.81 17.53
CA ASP A 92 15.02 8.96 17.61
C ASP A 92 15.70 9.35 16.25
N VAL A 93 15.95 10.66 16.13
CA VAL A 93 16.96 11.41 15.34
C VAL A 93 16.75 11.79 13.85
N ALA A 94 16.29 13.05 13.70
CA ALA A 94 16.90 14.22 13.03
C ALA A 94 16.98 14.42 11.50
N GLU A 95 16.42 15.60 11.15
CA GLU A 95 16.89 16.67 10.25
C GLU A 95 16.79 16.51 8.71
N ASP A 96 15.94 17.40 8.16
CA ASP A 96 16.04 18.16 6.91
C ASP A 96 15.93 17.46 5.54
N VAL A 97 14.67 17.23 5.12
CA VAL A 97 14.22 17.49 3.74
C VAL A 97 12.82 18.13 3.79
N GLU A 98 12.81 19.45 3.99
CA GLU A 98 11.65 20.23 4.41
C GLU A 98 10.53 20.38 3.35
N LEU A 99 9.30 20.22 3.85
CA LEU A 99 8.03 20.82 3.42
C LEU A 99 7.06 20.04 2.53
N ALA A 100 7.50 19.14 1.64
CA ALA A 100 6.55 18.32 0.85
C ALA A 100 6.30 16.92 1.45
N GLU A 101 7.32 16.34 2.09
CA GLU A 101 7.21 15.03 2.76
C GLU A 101 6.57 15.14 4.16
N SER A 102 6.67 16.31 4.80
CA SER A 102 6.09 16.56 6.13
C SER A 102 4.57 16.50 6.13
N VAL A 103 3.90 16.85 5.03
CA VAL A 103 2.44 16.78 4.92
C VAL A 103 1.98 15.32 4.77
N SER A 104 2.72 14.50 4.03
CA SER A 104 2.40 13.06 3.90
C SER A 104 2.66 12.29 5.19
N PHE A 105 3.77 12.54 5.89
CA PHE A 105 4.05 11.85 7.15
C PHE A 105 3.15 12.33 8.29
N ALA A 106 2.93 13.64 8.43
CA ALA A 106 2.04 14.17 9.47
C ALA A 106 0.58 13.72 9.28
N MET A 107 0.10 13.59 8.03
CA MET A 107 -1.23 13.03 7.76
C MET A 107 -1.30 11.53 8.12
N LEU A 108 -0.25 10.76 7.80
CA LEU A 108 -0.17 9.35 8.21
C LEU A 108 -0.13 9.20 9.75
N THR A 109 0.61 10.06 10.46
CA THR A 109 0.64 10.09 11.93
C THR A 109 -0.72 10.47 12.53
N VAL A 110 -1.47 11.37 11.91
CA VAL A 110 -2.83 11.73 12.35
C VAL A 110 -3.80 10.56 12.12
N LEU A 111 -3.72 9.88 10.98
CA LEU A 111 -4.57 8.71 10.66
C LEU A 111 -4.29 7.50 11.57
N GLU A 112 -3.08 7.37 12.10
CA GLU A 112 -2.73 6.35 13.11
C GLU A 112 -3.35 6.61 14.49
N THR A 113 -3.80 7.84 14.76
CA THR A 113 -4.47 8.21 16.02
C THR A 113 -6.00 8.11 15.96
N LEU A 114 -6.57 7.87 14.78
CA LEU A 114 -8.02 7.87 14.54
C LEU A 114 -8.62 6.47 14.51
N GLY A 115 -9.85 6.35 15.00
CA GLY A 115 -10.59 5.08 14.99
C GLY A 115 -10.96 4.63 13.56
N PRO A 116 -11.33 3.35 13.35
CA PRO A 116 -11.59 2.78 12.02
C PRO A 116 -12.61 3.55 11.18
N THR A 117 -13.56 4.22 11.83
CA THR A 117 -14.65 4.98 11.21
C THR A 117 -14.22 6.38 10.76
N GLU A 118 -13.25 6.99 11.45
CA GLU A 118 -12.77 8.35 11.16
C GLU A 118 -11.83 8.36 9.95
N ARG A 119 -11.10 7.27 9.70
CA ARG A 119 -10.28 7.07 8.49
C ARG A 119 -11.06 6.90 7.19
N ALA A 120 -12.37 6.66 7.25
CA ALA A 120 -13.20 6.46 6.05
C ALA A 120 -13.80 7.77 5.49
N VAL A 121 -13.64 8.87 6.24
CA VAL A 121 -14.30 10.16 5.94
C VAL A 121 -13.29 11.26 5.58
N PHE A 122 -12.04 11.12 6.01
CA PHE A 122 -10.92 12.00 5.63
C PHE A 122 -10.21 11.49 4.38
#